data_AF-A0A159Z134-F1
#
_entry.id   AF-A0A159Z134-F1
#
_cell.length_a   1.000
_cell.length_b   1.000
_cell.length_c   1.000
_cell.angle_alpha   90.00
_cell.angle_beta   90.00
_cell.angle_gamma   90.00
#
_symmetry.space_group_name_H-M   'P 1'
#
loop_
_entity.id
_entity.type
_entity.pdbx_description
1 polymer ?
#
loop_
_entity_poly.entity_id
_entity_poly.type
_entity_poly.pdbx_seq_one_letter_code
_entity_poly.pdbx_strand_id
1 'polypeptide(L)' 'MILPGGSVARGARVARAIIAPGAHVPAGLVIGEDAREDARWFRRSSGGTVLVTAAMLARREAAALRHLPPAPRARSAGAV' A
#
# COMPACT_ATOMS: atom_id res chain seq x y z
N MET A 1 -1.88 -7.92 13.12
CA MET A 1 -3.21 -8.58 13.08
C MET A 1 -3.94 -8.14 11.83
N ILE A 2 -4.76 -9.02 11.27
CA ILE A 2 -5.61 -8.74 10.10
C ILE A 2 -7.06 -8.93 10.55
N LEU A 3 -7.89 -7.89 10.40
CA LEU A 3 -9.32 -7.97 10.71
C LEU A 3 -10.10 -8.65 9.57
N PRO A 4 -11.29 -9.21 9.83
CA PRO A 4 -12.12 -9.85 8.81
C PRO A 4 -12.31 -8.96 7.58
N GLY A 5 -12.12 -9.55 6.39
CA GLY A 5 -12.18 -8.83 5.11
C GLY A 5 -10.90 -8.06 4.75
N GLY A 6 -9.91 -7.99 5.64
CA GLY A 6 -8.56 -7.51 5.32
C GLY A 6 -7.72 -8.63 4.69
N SER A 7 -6.70 -8.26 3.92
CA SER A 7 -5.77 -9.23 3.32
C SER A 7 -4.37 -8.66 3.13
N VAL A 8 -3.38 -9.55 3.03
CA VAL A 8 -1.98 -9.21 2.78
C VAL A 8 -1.48 -10.04 1.61
N ALA A 9 -1.08 -9.38 0.53
CA ALA A 9 -0.56 -10.06 -0.65
C ALA A 9 0.82 -10.69 -0.40
N ARG A 10 1.13 -11.73 -1.19
CA ARG A 10 2.43 -12.41 -1.11
C ARG A 10 3.57 -11.42 -1.34
N GLY A 11 4.61 -11.52 -0.51
CA GLY A 11 5.79 -10.65 -0.58
C GLY A 11 5.64 -9.32 0.13
N ALA A 12 4.46 -8.98 0.65
CA ALA A 12 4.34 -7.90 1.63
C ALA A 12 4.90 -8.34 2.99
N ARG A 13 5.48 -7.39 3.73
CA ARG A 13 6.03 -7.59 5.08
C ARG A 13 5.27 -6.70 6.04
N VAL A 14 4.60 -7.29 7.01
CA VAL A 14 3.73 -6.57 7.94
C VAL A 14 4.10 -6.96 9.38
N ALA A 15 4.61 -6.00 10.13
CA ALA A 15 4.94 -6.14 11.55
C ALA A 15 4.17 -5.10 12.38
N ARG A 16 3.82 -5.42 13.63
CA ARG A 16 3.17 -4.49 14.58
C ARG A 16 2.00 -3.66 13.99
N ALA A 17 1.25 -4.22 13.05
CA ALA A 17 0.20 -3.51 12.35
C ALA A 17 -1.19 -4.11 12.59
N ILE A 18 -2.23 -3.28 12.46
CA ILE A 18 -3.64 -3.62 12.43
C ILE A 18 -4.15 -3.31 11.03
N ILE A 19 -4.51 -4.35 10.29
CA ILE A 19 -5.10 -4.23 8.96
C ILE A 19 -6.63 -4.19 9.14
N ALA A 20 -7.23 -3.05 8.84
CA ALA A 20 -8.67 -2.82 9.01
C ALA A 20 -9.50 -3.67 8.02
N PRO A 21 -10.82 -3.86 8.27
CA PRO A 21 -11.70 -4.52 7.33
C PRO A 21 -11.66 -3.85 5.95
N GLY A 22 -11.60 -4.67 4.89
CA GLY A 22 -11.52 -4.20 3.49
C GLY A 22 -10.18 -3.59 3.09
N ALA A 23 -9.16 -3.58 3.96
CA ALA A 23 -7.82 -3.16 3.60
C ALA A 23 -7.04 -4.32 2.95
N HIS A 24 -6.67 -4.15 1.68
CA HIS A 24 -5.91 -5.13 0.91
C HIS A 24 -4.48 -4.62 0.73
N VAL A 25 -3.54 -5.13 1.53
CA VAL A 25 -2.13 -4.73 1.48
C VAL A 25 -1.50 -5.28 0.18
N PRO A 26 -1.01 -4.42 -0.72
CA PRO A 26 -0.45 -4.84 -2.00
C PRO A 26 0.91 -5.55 -1.82
N ALA A 27 1.30 -6.32 -2.84
CA ALA A 27 2.54 -7.06 -2.84
C ALA A 27 3.76 -6.13 -2.70
N GLY A 28 4.79 -6.59 -1.99
CA GLY A 28 6.02 -5.84 -1.78
C GLY A 28 5.89 -4.64 -0.84
N LEU A 29 4.70 -4.36 -0.29
CA LEU A 29 4.55 -3.31 0.72
C LEU A 29 5.12 -3.76 2.07
N VAL A 30 5.97 -2.90 2.64
CA VAL A 30 6.53 -3.05 3.98
C VAL A 30 5.80 -2.12 4.93
N ILE A 31 5.31 -2.65 6.06
CA ILE A 31 4.60 -1.90 7.10
C ILE A 31 5.11 -2.34 8.47
N GLY A 32 5.43 -1.38 9.34
CA GLY A 32 5.86 -1.63 10.71
C GLY A 32 7.37 -1.83 10.89
N GLU A 33 8.16 -1.53 9.85
CA GLU A 33 9.62 -1.64 9.88
C GLU A 33 10.30 -0.26 9.90
N ASP A 34 9.76 0.75 9.19
CA ASP A 34 10.27 2.11 9.20
C ASP A 34 9.23 3.06 9.79
N ALA A 35 9.52 3.58 10.99
CA ALA A 35 8.60 4.44 11.72
C ALA A 35 8.23 5.75 10.99
N ARG A 36 9.14 6.29 10.16
CA ARG A 36 8.92 7.54 9.42
C ARG A 36 8.02 7.28 8.22
N GLU A 37 8.30 6.24 7.43
CA GLU A 37 7.45 5.86 6.30
C GLU A 37 6.08 5.39 6.77
N ASP A 38 6.00 4.62 7.86
CA ASP A 38 4.72 4.20 8.44
C ASP A 38 3.88 5.41 8.87
N ALA A 39 4.48 6.39 9.54
CA ALA A 39 3.78 7.60 9.98
C ALA A 39 3.39 8.54 8.82
N ARG A 40 4.12 8.48 7.70
CA ARG A 40 3.81 9.24 6.48
C ARG A 40 2.54 8.73 5.80
N TRP A 41 2.34 7.42 5.78
CA TRP A 41 1.27 6.78 5.03
C TRP A 41 0.07 6.36 5.88
N PHE A 42 0.33 5.95 7.12
CA PHE A 42 -0.62 5.30 8.02
C PHE A 42 -0.68 5.99 9.39
N ARG A 43 -1.61 5.55 10.25
CA ARG A 43 -1.71 6.07 11.61
C ARG A 43 -0.85 5.22 12.52
N ARG A 44 0.22 5.80 13.05
CA ARG A 44 1.11 5.13 14.00
C ARG A 44 0.82 5.60 15.44
N SER A 45 0.65 4.65 16.35
CA SER A 45 0.53 4.92 17.79
C SER A 45 1.91 5.23 18.40
N SER A 46 1.93 5.88 19.57
CA SER A 46 3.14 6.09 20.38
C SER A 46 3.85 4.78 20.72
N GLY A 47 3.09 3.69 20.95
CA GLY A 47 3.62 2.33 21.17
C GLY A 47 4.13 1.61 19.91
N GLY A 48 4.15 2.29 18.76
CA GLY A 48 4.66 1.76 17.50
C GLY A 48 3.72 0.81 16.76
N THR A 49 2.44 0.74 17.15
CA THR A 49 1.42 0.00 16.40
C THR A 49 0.92 0.82 15.22
N VAL A 50 0.84 0.22 14.04
CA VAL A 50 0.38 0.89 12.80
C VAL A 50 -1.05 0.48 12.45
N LEU A 51 -1.96 1.43 12.32
CA LEU A 51 -3.32 1.20 11.80
C LEU A 51 -3.36 1.50 10.29
N VAL A 52 -3.81 0.51 9.52
CA VAL A 52 -3.90 0.55 8.06
C VAL A 52 -5.36 0.41 7.63
N THR A 53 -5.86 1.36 6.85
CA THR A 53 -7.22 1.33 6.27
C THR A 53 -7.18 1.34 4.74
N ALA A 54 -8.26 0.90 4.10
CA ALA A 54 -8.39 0.92 2.64
C ALA A 54 -8.17 2.33 2.06
N ALA A 55 -8.74 3.37 2.70
CA ALA A 55 -8.58 4.76 2.26
C ALA A 55 -7.11 5.23 2.34
N MET A 56 -6.37 4.80 3.36
CA MET A 56 -4.94 5.13 3.49
C MET A 56 -4.09 4.47 2.40
N LEU A 57 -4.38 3.20 2.09
CA LEU A 57 -3.73 2.48 1.00
C LEU A 57 -4.01 3.15 -0.35
N ALA A 58 -5.27 3.48 -0.64
CA ALA A 58 -5.66 4.17 -1.87
C ALA A 58 -4.95 5.53 -2.02
N ARG A 59 -4.85 6.32 -0.94
CA ARG A 59 -4.10 7.59 -0.94
C ARG A 59 -2.63 7.37 -1.27
N ARG A 60 -2.00 6.34 -0.70
CA ARG A 60 -0.59 6.00 -0.96
C ARG A 60 -0.37 5.56 -2.41
N GLU A 61 -1.22 4.70 -2.93
CA GLU A 61 -1.13 4.21 -4.32
C GLU A 61 -1.31 5.35 -5.33
N ALA A 62 -2.29 6.23 -5.11
CA ALA A 62 -2.47 7.42 -5.94
C ALA A 62 -1.22 8.32 -5.95
N ALA A 63 -0.50 8.42 -4.84
CA ALA A 63 0.76 9.15 -4.78
C ALA A 63 1.90 8.43 -5.52
N ALA A 64 1.97 7.10 -5.43
CA ALA A 64 2.96 6.30 -6.15
C ALA A 64 2.78 6.38 -7.67
N LEU A 65 1.52 6.33 -8.15
CA LEU A 65 1.19 6.42 -9.58
C LEU A 65 1.58 7.77 -10.19
N ARG A 66 1.59 8.87 -9.41
CA ARG A 66 2.07 10.18 -9.88
C ARG A 66 3.55 10.18 -10.23
N HIS A 67 4.32 9.23 -9.70
CA HIS A 67 5.75 9.12 -9.97
C HIS A 67 6.07 8.03 -11.01
N LEU A 68 5.07 7.27 -11.47
CA LEU A 68 5.25 6.32 -12.56
C LEU A 68 5.49 7.10 -13.87
N PRO A 69 6.53 6.77 -14.66
CA PRO A 69 6.69 7.35 -15.98
C PRO A 69 5.45 7.05 -16.85
N PRO A 70 5.08 7.94 -17.78
CA PRO A 70 3.95 7.70 -18.66
C PRO A 70 4.14 6.36 -19.37
N ALA A 71 3.09 5.53 -19.36
CA ALA A 71 3.13 4.24 -20.04
C ALA A 71 3.58 4.43 -21.49
N PRO A 72 4.44 3.54 -22.03
CA PRO A 72 4.85 3.64 -23.42
C PRO A 72 3.59 3.61 -24.29
N ARG A 73 3.42 4.65 -25.11
CA ARG A 73 2.31 4.71 -26.08
C ARG A 73 2.43 3.46 -26.94
N ALA A 74 1.43 2.58 -26.86
CA ALA A 74 1.32 1.46 -27.77
C ALA A 74 1.39 2.03 -29.19
N ARG A 75 2.43 1.67 -29.95
CA ARG A 75 2.48 2.00 -31.38
C ARG A 75 1.27 1.30 -32.00
N SER A 76 0.30 2.08 -32.45
CA SER A 76 -0.75 1.61 -33.35
C SER A 76 -0.05 1.00 -34.57
N ALA A 77 -0.07 -0.32 -34.66
CA ALA A 77 0.32 -1.04 -35.86
C ALA A 77 -0.71 -0.70 -36.94
N GLY A 78 -0.43 0.36 -37.70
CA GLY A 78 -0.96 0.49 -39.04
C GLY A 78 -0.15 -0.42 -39.95
N ALA A 79 -0.78 -1.45 -40.50
CA ALA A 79 -0.30 -2.20 -41.66
C ALA A 79 -1.55 -2.91 -42.22
N VAL A 80 -2.22 -2.23 -43.14
CA VAL A 80 -2.44 -2.58 -44.57
C VAL A 80 -3.65 -3.46 -44.81
#